data_AF-A0A925DGK5-F1
#
_entry.id   AF-A0A925DGK5-F1
#
_cell.length_a   1.000
_cell.length_b   1.000
_cell.length_c   1.000
_cell.angle_alpha   90.00
_cell.angle_beta   90.00
_cell.angle_gamma   90.00
#
_symmetry.space_group_name_H-M   'P 1'
#
loop_
_entity.id
_entity.type
_entity.pdbx_description
1 polymer ?
#
loop_
_entity_poly.entity_id
_entity_poly.type
_entity_poly.pdbx_seq_one_letter_code
_entity_poly.pdbx_strand_id
1 'polypeptide(L)'
;MRAPVMARRVAPLLAPLLAALLLSACAAPELKQPQIEVPAAFKEAPDAAQTAADGTRWKAGKPAEAQPRGQWWLAFDDAALNRLIEQAG
;
A
#
# COMPACT_ATOMS: atom_id res chain seq x y z
N MET A 1 -46.04 38.69 16.45
CA MET A 1 -44.78 38.60 17.23
C MET A 1 -43.62 39.04 16.33
N ARG A 2 -42.97 40.17 16.63
CA ARG A 2 -41.82 40.69 15.87
C ARG A 2 -40.55 40.06 16.45
N ALA A 3 -39.81 39.29 15.67
CA ALA A 3 -38.48 38.84 16.07
C ALA A 3 -37.57 40.07 16.33
N PRO A 4 -36.73 40.05 17.38
CA PRO A 4 -35.87 41.17 17.72
C PRO A 4 -34.93 41.49 16.55
N VAL A 5 -34.76 42.78 16.25
CA VAL A 5 -33.89 43.30 15.17
C VAL A 5 -32.44 42.77 15.28
N MET A 6 -32.02 42.42 16.50
CA MET A 6 -30.75 41.74 16.80
C MET A 6 -30.62 40.39 16.07
N ALA A 7 -31.64 39.53 16.11
CA ALA A 7 -31.61 38.22 15.46
C ALA A 7 -31.53 38.32 13.92
N ARG A 8 -32.09 39.39 13.34
CA ARG A 8 -32.02 39.66 11.89
C ARG A 8 -30.67 40.19 11.41
N ARG A 9 -29.84 40.76 12.28
CA ARG A 9 -28.50 41.29 11.92
C ARG A 9 -27.35 40.30 12.12
N VAL A 10 -27.57 39.24 12.92
CA VAL A 10 -26.54 38.22 13.22
C VAL A 10 -26.53 37.09 12.16
N ALA A 11 -27.66 36.81 11.52
CA ALA A 11 -27.77 35.79 10.47
C ALA A 11 -26.75 35.92 9.30
N PRO A 12 -26.46 37.10 8.72
CA PRO A 12 -25.49 37.21 7.63
C PRO A 12 -24.03 37.02 8.08
N LEU A 13 -23.73 37.17 9.38
CA LEU A 13 -22.38 36.97 9.94
C LEU A 13 -22.09 35.51 10.28
N LEU A 14 -23.12 34.67 10.45
CA LEU A 14 -22.97 33.25 10.76
C LEU A 14 -22.61 32.41 9.52
N ALA A 15 -23.07 32.80 8.34
CA ALA A 15 -22.80 32.09 7.08
C ALA A 15 -21.30 31.98 6.72
N PRO A 16 -20.49 33.05 6.73
CA PRO A 16 -19.05 32.94 6.46
C PRO A 16 -18.31 32.15 7.55
N LEU A 17 -18.80 32.19 8.79
CA LEU A 17 -18.22 31.46 9.91
C LEU A 17 -18.44 29.94 9.78
N LEU A 18 -19.64 29.55 9.36
CA LEU A 18 -19.97 28.16 9.06
C LEU A 18 -19.20 27.66 7.82
N ALA A 19 -19.05 28.50 6.79
CA ALA A 19 -18.28 28.16 5.60
C ALA A 19 -16.77 27.97 5.92
N ALA A 20 -16.19 28.81 6.78
CA ALA A 20 -14.81 28.65 7.24
C ALA A 20 -14.62 27.34 8.03
N LEU A 21 -15.61 26.94 8.84
CA LEU A 21 -15.56 25.70 9.61
C LEU A 21 -15.70 24.45 8.73
N LEU A 22 -16.47 24.53 7.64
CA LEU A 22 -16.56 23.45 6.66
C LEU A 22 -15.28 23.29 5.83
N LEU A 23 -14.56 24.39 5.56
CA LEU A 23 -13.29 24.37 4.84
C LEU A 23 -12.13 23.72 5.63
N SER A 24 -12.17 23.77 6.97
CA SER A 24 -11.14 23.15 7.80
C SER A 24 -11.24 21.62 7.89
N ALA A 25 -12.33 21.03 7.37
CA ALA A 25 -12.57 19.58 7.44
C ALA A 25 -11.81 18.76 6.37
N CYS A 26 -11.14 19.40 5.41
CA CYS A 26 -10.53 18.71 4.25
C CYS A 26 -9.01 18.49 4.36
N ALA A 27 -8.42 18.59 5.56
CA ALA A 27 -6.99 18.36 5.75
C ALA A 27 -6.71 16.95 6.29
N ALA A 28 -6.04 16.12 5.48
CA ALA A 28 -5.40 14.91 5.97
C ALA A 28 -3.99 15.25 6.50
N PRO A 29 -3.58 14.73 7.67
CA PRO A 29 -2.20 14.88 8.14
C PRO A 29 -1.24 14.19 7.18
N GLU A 30 0.02 14.64 7.16
CA GLU A 30 1.08 13.97 6.41
C GLU A 30 1.21 12.51 6.87
N LEU A 31 1.13 11.57 5.93
CA LEU A 31 1.32 10.15 6.23
C LEU A 31 2.80 9.88 6.49
N LYS A 32 3.17 9.78 7.76
CA LYS A 32 4.50 9.34 8.18
C LYS A 32 4.49 7.83 8.37
N GLN A 33 5.25 7.10 7.54
CA GLN A 33 5.44 5.68 7.76
C GLN A 33 6.15 5.47 9.11
N PRO A 34 5.67 4.53 9.95
CA PRO A 34 6.34 4.23 11.20
C PRO A 34 7.74 3.67 10.90
N GLN A 35 8.73 4.09 11.67
CA GLN A 35 10.04 3.44 11.64
C GLN A 35 9.90 2.08 12.32
N ILE A 36 10.26 1.02 11.58
CA ILE A 36 10.26 -0.35 12.08
C ILE A 36 11.72 -0.79 12.11
N GLU A 37 12.19 -1.18 13.28
CA GLU A 37 13.49 -1.83 13.42
C GLU A 37 13.41 -3.22 12.80
N VAL A 38 14.01 -3.38 11.63
CA VAL A 38 14.16 -4.67 10.94
C VAL A 38 15.64 -5.03 10.88
N PRO A 39 15.99 -6.32 11.05
CA PRO A 39 17.37 -6.75 10.90
C PRO A 39 17.83 -6.50 9.45
N ALA A 40 19.11 -6.15 9.28
CA ALA A 40 19.69 -5.89 7.96
C ALA A 40 19.66 -7.13 7.04
N ALA A 41 19.57 -8.33 7.61
CA ALA A 41 19.47 -9.59 6.91
C ALA A 41 18.65 -10.61 7.70
N PHE A 42 18.09 -11.60 7.01
CA PHE A 42 17.47 -12.76 7.64
C PHE A 42 18.52 -13.62 8.36
N LYS A 43 18.12 -14.34 9.42
CA LYS A 43 19.02 -15.26 10.16
C LYS A 43 19.64 -16.36 9.29
N GLU A 44 18.97 -16.73 8.20
CA GLU A 44 19.41 -17.75 7.24
C GLU A 44 20.26 -17.15 6.11
N ALA A 45 20.48 -15.83 6.10
CA ALA A 45 21.29 -15.17 5.09
C ALA A 45 22.69 -15.79 5.13
N PRO A 46 23.12 -16.44 4.04
CA PRO A 46 24.39 -17.14 4.06
C PRO A 46 25.57 -16.16 4.05
N ASP A 47 26.60 -16.41 4.85
CA ASP A 47 27.91 -15.77 4.67
C ASP A 47 28.59 -16.25 3.36
N ALA A 48 28.19 -17.43 2.85
CA ALA A 48 28.65 -18.03 1.60
C ALA A 48 27.57 -18.94 0.99
N ALA A 49 27.63 -19.18 -0.32
CA ALA A 49 26.63 -20.01 -1.02
C ALA A 49 26.42 -21.38 -0.36
N GLN A 50 25.18 -21.66 0.04
CA GLN A 50 24.79 -22.91 0.70
C GLN A 50 24.57 -24.03 -0.32
N THR A 51 24.97 -25.24 0.01
CA THR A 51 24.61 -26.45 -0.73
C THR A 51 23.40 -27.08 -0.03
N ALA A 52 22.31 -27.32 -0.76
CA ALA A 52 21.14 -28.01 -0.23
C ALA A 52 21.45 -29.49 0.07
N ALA A 53 20.56 -30.14 0.80
CA ALA A 53 20.64 -31.57 1.09
C ALA A 53 20.70 -32.46 -0.16
N ASP A 54 20.19 -31.99 -1.30
CA ASP A 54 20.23 -32.68 -2.59
C ASP A 54 21.49 -32.37 -3.43
N GLY A 55 22.43 -31.60 -2.87
CA GLY A 55 23.67 -31.20 -3.55
C GLY A 55 23.54 -29.96 -4.44
N THR A 56 22.36 -29.36 -4.57
CA THR A 56 22.18 -28.14 -5.38
C THR A 56 22.73 -26.91 -4.67
N ARG A 57 23.29 -25.96 -5.42
CA ARG A 57 23.86 -24.72 -4.87
C ARG A 57 22.80 -23.62 -4.85
N TRP A 58 22.52 -23.10 -3.66
CA TRP A 58 21.65 -21.95 -3.45
C TRP A 58 22.36 -20.69 -3.95
N LYS A 59 21.60 -19.84 -4.65
CA LYS A 59 22.05 -18.52 -5.13
C LYS A 59 21.24 -17.42 -4.45
N ALA A 60 21.85 -16.25 -4.28
CA ALA A 60 21.11 -15.07 -3.88
C ALA A 60 19.96 -14.80 -4.86
N GLY A 61 18.74 -14.65 -4.32
CA GLY A 61 17.57 -14.29 -5.10
C GLY A 61 17.73 -12.88 -5.68
N LYS A 62 17.42 -12.72 -6.97
CA LYS A 62 17.32 -11.39 -7.58
C LYS A 62 15.86 -10.95 -7.49
N PRO A 63 15.57 -9.69 -7.10
CA PRO A 63 14.20 -9.17 -7.12
C PRO A 63 13.55 -9.36 -8.49
N ALA A 64 12.34 -9.92 -8.51
CA ALA A 64 11.59 -10.22 -9.73
C ALA A 64 10.41 -9.25 -9.95
N GLU A 65 10.45 -8.08 -9.32
CA GLU A 65 9.38 -7.06 -9.32
C GLU A 65 9.06 -6.49 -10.70
N ALA A 66 9.91 -6.73 -11.70
CA ALA A 66 9.64 -6.39 -13.09
C ALA A 66 8.56 -7.28 -13.74
N GLN A 67 8.24 -8.44 -13.15
CA GLN A 67 7.28 -9.37 -13.74
C GLN A 67 5.83 -9.05 -13.39
N PRO A 68 4.88 -9.31 -14.31
CA PRO A 68 3.46 -9.12 -14.04
C PRO A 68 2.98 -9.97 -12.85
N ARG A 69 2.34 -9.33 -11.87
CA ARG A 69 1.78 -10.02 -10.69
C ARG A 69 0.51 -10.84 -10.99
N GLY A 70 -0.09 -10.67 -12.18
CA GLY A 70 -1.31 -11.37 -12.58
C GLY A 70 -1.08 -12.79 -13.10
N GLN A 71 -0.10 -12.97 -13.99
CA GLN A 71 0.20 -14.26 -14.62
C GLN A 71 1.55 -14.80 -14.13
N TRP A 72 1.67 -14.97 -12.81
CA TRP A 72 2.92 -15.36 -12.14
C TRP A 72 3.54 -16.64 -12.71
N TRP A 73 2.72 -17.54 -13.24
CA TRP A 73 3.13 -18.84 -13.75
C TRP A 73 3.90 -18.76 -15.08
N LEU A 74 3.78 -17.68 -15.85
CA LEU A 74 4.52 -17.51 -17.11
C LEU A 74 6.04 -17.41 -16.90
N ALA A 75 6.50 -17.07 -15.69
CA ALA A 75 7.93 -17.01 -15.37
C ALA A 75 8.63 -18.38 -15.43
N PHE A 76 7.88 -19.48 -15.44
CA PHE A 76 8.41 -20.84 -15.51
C PHE A 76 8.66 -21.33 -16.95
N ASP A 77 8.17 -20.60 -17.95
CA ASP A 77 8.26 -20.99 -19.37
C ASP A 77 7.78 -22.44 -19.64
N ASP A 78 6.71 -22.84 -18.95
CA ASP A 78 6.16 -24.20 -19.00
C ASP A 78 4.76 -24.20 -19.66
N ALA A 79 4.70 -24.71 -20.90
CA ALA A 79 3.47 -24.79 -21.67
C ALA A 79 2.43 -25.77 -21.10
N ALA A 80 2.85 -26.78 -20.32
CA ALA A 80 1.91 -27.66 -19.64
C ALA A 80 1.29 -26.93 -18.43
N LEU A 81 2.10 -26.21 -17.66
CA LEU A 81 1.63 -25.37 -16.55
C LEU A 81 0.62 -24.32 -17.03
N ASN A 82 0.91 -23.63 -18.13
CA ASN A 82 0.01 -22.64 -18.72
C ASN A 82 -1.39 -23.24 -18.98
N ARG A 83 -1.44 -24.40 -19.64
CA ARG A 83 -2.70 -25.10 -19.93
C ARG A 83 -3.45 -25.53 -18.67
N LEU A 84 -2.74 -26.01 -17.66
CA LEU A 84 -3.36 -26.42 -16.39
C LEU A 84 -4.03 -25.25 -15.68
N ILE A 85 -3.40 -24.07 -15.69
CA ILE A 85 -3.96 -22.88 -15.06
C ILE A 85 -5.14 -22.33 -15.85
N GLU A 86 -5.05 -22.30 -17.17
CA GLU A 86 -6.17 -21.92 -18.05
C GLU A 86 -7.40 -22.82 -17.86
N GLN A 87 -7.19 -24.13 -17.62
CA GLN A 87 -8.28 -25.08 -17.34
C GLN A 87 -8.90 -24.91 -15.95
N ALA A 88 -8.16 -24.35 -15.00
CA ALA A 88 -8.60 -24.20 -13.61
C ALA A 88 -9.36 -22.89 -13.36
N GLY A 89 -9.29 -21.92 -14.27
CA GLY A 89 -10.00 -20.63 -14.21
C GLY A 89 -11.40 -20.70 -14.78
#